data_AF-A0A8X6GXS2-F1
#
_entry.id   AF-A0A8X6GXS2-F1
#
_cell.length_a   1.000
_cell.length_b   1.000
_cell.length_c   1.000
_cell.angle_alpha   90.00
_cell.angle_beta   90.00
_cell.angle_gamma   90.00
#
_symmetry.space_group_name_H-M   'P 1'
#
loop_
_entity.id
_entity.type
_entity.pdbx_description
1 polymer ?
#
loop_
_entity_poly.entity_id
_entity_poly.type
_entity_poly.pdbx_seq_one_letter_code
_entity_poly.pdbx_strand_id
1 'polypeptide(L)'
;MCLPKPVSQKAYNRINANIAGVSEALANASMKKAAAEETRYQSLAWPNEFENNEVDLDVSANFDEKVESLFLWKQVEVSEAINVLPFSGKVRLKVDANNFKTEDDFFKLMFTDEILSVLVEETNRYAFDVLNLHGETSDKRNHESSWKPTNKNEILKFLGLILLMGHIEKYSIQDHWTTNNLMETPFFKEVRPRYRFLMILKFLHFSDNSLKEIRDSPTYDRLWKMRKIFDCFNRTFKEVYDPTENSSFDEVIIKFKGRVLFKQHSKKNANSGV
;
A
#
# COMPACT_ATOMS: atom_id res chain seq x y z
N MET A 1 -24.40 19.87 -63.67
CA MET A 1 -23.57 19.63 -62.47
C MET A 1 -22.18 19.23 -62.93
N CYS A 2 -21.16 20.09 -62.76
CA CYS A 2 -19.78 19.75 -63.11
C CYS A 2 -19.13 19.00 -61.95
N LEU A 3 -18.67 17.78 -62.19
CA LEU A 3 -17.91 16.99 -61.21
C LEU A 3 -16.54 17.65 -60.95
N PRO A 4 -16.03 17.63 -59.71
CA PRO A 4 -14.73 18.20 -59.38
C PRO A 4 -13.61 17.45 -60.13
N LYS A 5 -12.63 18.20 -60.65
CA LYS A 5 -11.48 17.63 -61.37
C LYS A 5 -10.66 16.71 -60.44
N PRO A 6 -10.15 15.56 -60.93
CA PRO A 6 -9.36 14.65 -60.12
C PRO A 6 -8.05 15.31 -59.67
N VAL A 7 -7.73 15.16 -58.38
CA VAL A 7 -6.46 15.57 -57.79
C VAL A 7 -5.34 14.84 -58.53
N SER A 8 -4.32 15.56 -59.02
CA SER A 8 -3.25 14.90 -59.76
C SER A 8 -2.53 13.89 -58.88
N GLN A 9 -2.13 12.74 -59.45
CA GLN A 9 -1.42 11.69 -58.73
C GLN A 9 -0.17 12.24 -58.00
N LYS A 10 0.45 13.27 -58.56
CA LYS A 10 1.60 13.97 -57.97
C LYS A 10 1.23 14.75 -56.70
N ALA A 11 0.04 15.34 -56.63
CA ALA A 11 -0.48 16.01 -55.43
C ALA A 11 -0.89 15.00 -54.36
N TYR A 12 -1.54 13.89 -54.74
CA TYR A 12 -1.89 12.79 -53.83
C TYR A 12 -0.64 12.18 -53.18
N ASN A 13 0.38 11.87 -53.98
CA ASN A 13 1.65 11.31 -53.48
C ASN A 13 2.40 12.28 -52.54
N ARG A 14 2.33 13.60 -52.80
CA ARG A 14 2.93 14.62 -51.90
C ARG A 14 2.21 14.73 -50.56
N ILE A 15 0.88 14.67 -50.57
CA ILE A 15 0.07 14.72 -49.33
C ILE A 15 0.36 13.49 -48.48
N ASN A 16 0.41 12.30 -49.08
CA ASN A 16 0.71 11.06 -48.36
C ASN A 16 2.15 11.02 -47.83
N ALA A 17 3.14 11.52 -48.58
CA ALA A 17 4.52 11.65 -48.12
C ALA A 17 4.63 12.60 -46.91
N ASN A 18 3.89 13.72 -46.93
CA ASN A 18 3.84 14.65 -45.79
C ASN A 18 3.15 14.04 -44.56
N ILE A 19 2.05 13.29 -44.73
CA ILE A 19 1.36 12.62 -43.62
C ILE A 19 2.28 11.53 -43.01
N ALA A 20 2.97 10.76 -43.84
CA ALA A 20 3.93 9.76 -43.37
C ALA A 20 5.07 10.42 -42.57
N GLY A 21 5.63 11.53 -43.06
CA GLY A 21 6.68 12.28 -42.37
C GLY A 21 6.21 12.88 -41.03
N VAL A 22 4.96 13.36 -40.95
CA VAL A 22 4.39 13.87 -39.69
C VAL A 22 4.13 12.73 -38.70
N SER A 23 3.64 11.58 -39.17
CA SER A 23 3.43 10.39 -38.34
C SER A 23 4.75 9.87 -37.76
N GLU A 24 5.80 9.80 -38.58
CA GLU A 24 7.13 9.38 -38.17
C GLU A 24 7.77 10.39 -37.19
N ALA A 25 7.59 11.69 -37.42
CA ALA A 25 8.04 12.72 -36.48
C ALA A 25 7.34 12.63 -35.12
N LEU A 26 6.03 12.35 -35.10
CA LEU A 26 5.26 12.15 -33.86
C LEU A 26 5.68 10.86 -33.12
N ALA A 27 5.91 9.77 -33.85
CA ALA A 27 6.41 8.52 -33.28
C ALA A 27 7.81 8.70 -32.67
N ASN A 28 8.71 9.40 -33.38
CA ASN A 28 10.05 9.72 -32.89
C ASN A 28 10.03 10.68 -31.70
N ALA A 29 9.12 11.65 -31.66
CA ALA A 29 8.94 12.53 -30.50
C ALA A 29 8.39 11.75 -29.29
N SER A 30 7.47 10.81 -29.50
CA SER A 30 6.94 9.92 -28.46
C SER A 30 8.02 8.99 -27.90
N MET A 31 8.84 8.38 -28.76
CA MET A 31 9.97 7.55 -28.35
C MET A 31 11.06 8.35 -27.62
N LYS A 32 11.38 9.57 -28.08
CA LYS A 32 12.32 10.45 -27.37
C LYS A 32 11.78 10.88 -26.00
N LYS A 33 10.47 11.11 -25.88
CA LYS A 33 9.81 11.41 -24.60
C LYS A 33 9.83 10.20 -23.67
N ALA A 34 9.57 9.00 -24.19
CA ALA A 34 9.66 7.74 -23.46
C ALA A 34 11.10 7.45 -22.99
N ALA A 35 12.11 7.66 -23.85
CA ALA A 35 13.53 7.48 -23.51
C ALA A 35 14.03 8.52 -22.50
N ALA A 36 13.58 9.79 -22.61
CA ALA A 36 13.89 10.83 -21.64
C ALA A 36 13.20 10.57 -20.28
N GLU A 37 12.01 9.99 -20.29
CA GLU A 37 11.33 9.49 -19.10
C GLU A 37 12.09 8.30 -18.50
N GLU A 38 12.47 7.29 -19.28
CA GLU A 38 13.22 6.12 -18.83
C GLU A 38 14.60 6.48 -18.22
N THR A 39 15.30 7.45 -18.82
CA THR A 39 16.56 7.99 -18.27
C THR A 39 16.35 8.78 -16.98
N ARG A 40 15.19 9.44 -16.82
CA ARG A 40 14.76 10.11 -15.56
C ARG A 40 14.38 9.09 -14.47
N TYR A 41 14.05 7.85 -14.82
CA TYR A 41 13.72 6.79 -13.85
C TYR A 41 14.91 5.95 -13.41
N GLN A 42 15.97 5.83 -14.23
CA GLN A 42 17.21 5.20 -13.77
C GLN A 42 17.92 6.00 -12.65
N SER A 43 17.69 7.32 -12.56
CA SER A 43 18.13 8.13 -11.41
C SER A 43 17.18 8.08 -10.20
N LEU A 44 16.01 7.44 -10.35
CA LEU A 44 15.02 7.17 -9.29
C LEU A 44 14.99 5.67 -8.92
N ALA A 45 15.97 4.89 -9.40
CA ALA A 45 16.25 3.58 -8.83
C ALA A 45 16.41 3.74 -7.31
N TRP A 46 15.82 2.82 -6.55
CA TRP A 46 15.87 2.80 -5.09
C TRP A 46 17.29 3.16 -4.63
N PRO A 47 17.50 4.26 -3.90
CA PRO A 47 18.76 4.43 -3.20
C PRO A 47 18.88 3.23 -2.26
N ASN A 48 19.94 2.44 -2.44
CA ASN A 48 20.40 1.46 -1.44
C ASN A 48 20.83 2.14 -0.12
N GLU A 49 20.48 3.41 0.10
CA GLU A 49 20.98 4.29 1.15
C GLU A 49 19.97 4.59 2.26
N PHE A 50 18.83 3.90 2.31
CA PHE A 50 17.99 3.86 3.53
C PHE A 50 18.41 2.73 4.48
N GLU A 51 19.68 2.32 4.43
CA GLU A 51 20.32 1.64 5.54
C GLU A 51 20.62 2.66 6.64
N ASN A 52 19.62 2.93 7.49
CA ASN A 52 19.95 3.39 8.83
C ASN A 52 20.84 2.31 9.46
N ASN A 53 22.07 2.68 9.80
CA ASN A 53 23.03 1.88 10.57
C ASN A 53 22.57 1.71 12.03
N GLU A 54 21.34 1.24 12.26
CA GLU A 54 20.97 0.68 13.57
C GLU A 54 21.47 -0.77 13.58
N VAL A 55 22.60 -1.01 14.27
CA VAL A 55 23.07 -2.36 14.58
C VAL A 55 22.05 -2.96 15.56
N ASP A 56 21.12 -3.74 15.02
CA ASP A 56 20.10 -4.42 15.79
C ASP A 56 20.70 -5.64 16.48
N LEU A 57 21.13 -5.46 17.73
CA LEU A 57 21.42 -6.56 18.63
C LEU A 57 20.11 -7.31 18.92
N ASP A 58 20.11 -8.58 18.53
CA ASP A 58 19.00 -9.51 18.71
C ASP A 58 18.85 -9.88 20.19
N VAL A 59 17.89 -9.22 20.86
CA VAL A 59 17.50 -9.54 22.25
C VAL A 59 16.29 -10.49 22.28
N SER A 60 15.90 -11.08 21.14
CA SER A 60 14.78 -12.05 21.11
C SER A 60 15.10 -13.35 21.86
N ALA A 61 16.36 -13.58 22.21
CA ALA A 61 16.83 -14.76 22.94
C ALA A 61 16.26 -14.93 24.37
N ASN A 62 15.51 -13.96 24.92
CA ASN A 62 15.02 -14.02 26.30
C ASN A 62 13.50 -14.19 26.47
N PHE A 63 12.73 -14.45 25.41
CA PHE A 63 11.26 -14.63 25.55
C PHE A 63 10.81 -16.11 25.58
N ASP A 64 11.71 -17.07 25.82
CA ASP A 64 11.43 -18.48 25.51
C ASP A 64 11.21 -19.42 26.71
N GLU A 65 11.12 -18.95 27.97
CA GLU A 65 11.24 -19.89 29.10
C GLU A 65 10.11 -19.94 30.14
N LYS A 66 8.93 -19.33 29.92
CA LYS A 66 7.89 -19.39 30.97
C LYS A 66 6.44 -19.58 30.58
N VAL A 67 6.04 -19.43 29.31
CA VAL A 67 4.60 -19.49 28.96
C VAL A 67 4.04 -20.91 29.09
N GLU A 68 4.80 -21.93 28.69
CA GLU A 68 4.36 -23.34 28.84
C GLU A 68 4.19 -23.76 30.29
N SER A 69 4.95 -23.19 31.22
CA SER A 69 4.84 -23.49 32.65
C SER A 69 3.60 -22.88 33.32
N LEU A 70 2.94 -21.91 32.68
CA LEU A 70 1.77 -21.22 33.22
C LEU A 70 0.46 -21.98 32.97
N PHE A 71 0.45 -22.93 32.02
CA PHE A 71 -0.74 -23.67 31.64
C PHE A 71 -0.47 -25.17 31.68
N LEU A 72 -1.07 -25.86 32.66
CA LEU A 72 -1.05 -27.31 32.69
C LEU A 72 -2.01 -27.82 31.60
N TRP A 73 -1.47 -28.23 30.46
CA TRP A 73 -2.25 -28.87 29.41
C TRP A 73 -2.88 -30.16 29.95
N LYS A 74 -4.21 -30.18 30.08
CA LYS A 74 -4.97 -31.39 30.44
C LYS A 74 -5.61 -31.95 29.18
N GLN A 75 -5.41 -33.23 28.93
CA GLN A 75 -6.14 -33.96 27.91
C GLN A 75 -7.60 -34.09 28.38
N VAL A 76 -8.54 -33.56 27.59
CA VAL A 76 -9.97 -33.59 27.93
C VAL A 76 -10.47 -35.03 27.77
N GLU A 77 -10.97 -35.63 28.86
CA GLU A 77 -11.64 -36.92 28.78
C GLU A 77 -13.05 -36.75 28.18
N VAL A 78 -13.50 -37.73 27.39
CA VAL A 78 -14.78 -37.68 26.64
C VAL A 78 -15.99 -37.44 27.56
N SER A 79 -15.91 -37.83 28.84
CA SER A 79 -16.93 -37.58 29.86
C SER A 79 -16.95 -36.15 30.42
N GLU A 80 -15.84 -35.41 30.32
CA GLU A 80 -15.74 -33.97 30.67
C GLU A 80 -16.06 -33.06 29.45
N ALA A 81 -16.12 -33.63 28.25
CA ALA A 81 -16.28 -32.92 26.99
C ALA A 81 -17.67 -32.28 26.77
N ILE A 82 -18.62 -32.47 27.69
CA ILE A 82 -19.98 -31.91 27.61
C ILE A 82 -20.20 -30.89 28.73
N ASN A 83 -19.27 -29.93 28.87
CA ASN A 83 -19.59 -28.64 29.48
C ASN A 83 -19.45 -27.54 28.43
N VAL A 84 -20.02 -27.76 27.25
CA VAL A 84 -20.24 -26.69 26.28
C VAL A 84 -21.45 -25.92 26.81
N LEU A 85 -21.20 -24.83 27.54
CA LEU A 85 -22.26 -23.86 27.79
C LEU A 85 -22.89 -23.53 26.43
N PRO A 86 -24.22 -23.60 26.28
CA PRO A 86 -24.85 -23.33 25.00
C PRO A 86 -24.49 -21.92 24.55
N PHE A 87 -24.09 -21.77 23.29
CA PHE A 87 -23.79 -20.46 22.74
C PHE A 87 -25.00 -19.55 22.85
N SER A 88 -24.83 -18.47 23.61
CA SER A 88 -25.86 -17.45 23.86
C SER A 88 -25.63 -16.16 23.08
N GLY A 89 -24.54 -16.11 22.29
CA GLY A 89 -24.19 -14.96 21.46
C GLY A 89 -25.20 -14.73 20.33
N LYS A 90 -25.36 -13.46 19.94
CA LYS A 90 -26.18 -13.09 18.78
C LYS A 90 -25.24 -12.76 17.63
N VAL A 91 -25.25 -13.58 16.59
CA VAL A 91 -24.49 -13.33 15.37
C VAL A 91 -25.17 -12.20 14.61
N ARG A 92 -24.50 -11.06 14.45
CA ARG A 92 -25.08 -9.92 13.76
C ARG A 92 -24.05 -8.90 13.32
N LEU A 93 -24.42 -8.19 12.27
CA LEU A 93 -23.92 -6.86 12.02
C LEU A 93 -24.52 -5.92 13.08
N LYS A 94 -23.66 -5.21 13.80
CA LYS A 94 -24.05 -4.36 14.95
C LYS A 94 -24.45 -2.95 14.51
N VAL A 95 -24.18 -2.59 13.26
CA VAL A 95 -24.54 -1.31 12.65
C VAL A 95 -25.87 -1.43 11.89
N ASP A 96 -26.62 -0.33 11.85
CA ASP A 96 -27.84 -0.23 11.04
C ASP A 96 -27.47 -0.08 9.56
N ALA A 97 -27.57 -1.18 8.82
CA ALA A 97 -27.26 -1.23 7.40
C ALA A 97 -28.47 -0.97 6.48
N ASN A 98 -29.64 -0.59 7.02
CA ASN A 98 -30.85 -0.38 6.21
C ASN A 98 -30.67 0.70 5.14
N ASN A 99 -29.76 1.65 5.36
CA ASN A 99 -29.47 2.75 4.44
C ASN A 99 -28.28 2.48 3.52
N PHE A 100 -27.61 1.33 3.62
CA PHE A 100 -26.45 1.02 2.79
C PHE A 100 -26.92 0.56 1.42
N LYS A 101 -26.41 1.23 0.38
CA LYS A 101 -26.82 1.01 -1.01
C LYS A 101 -25.66 0.58 -1.90
N THR A 102 -24.43 0.87 -1.47
CA THR A 102 -23.22 0.69 -2.26
C THR A 102 -22.15 -0.03 -1.45
N GLU A 103 -21.19 -0.63 -2.14
CA GLU A 103 -20.03 -1.30 -1.54
C GLU A 103 -19.16 -0.33 -0.74
N ASP A 104 -19.14 0.96 -1.13
CA ASP A 104 -18.46 2.04 -0.40
C ASP A 104 -19.05 2.26 1.00
N ASP A 105 -20.37 2.08 1.16
CA ASP A 105 -21.03 2.20 2.47
C ASP A 105 -20.49 1.13 3.44
N PHE A 106 -20.29 -0.10 2.95
CA PHE A 106 -19.69 -1.18 3.73
C PHE A 106 -18.19 -0.98 3.95
N PHE A 107 -17.46 -0.47 2.95
CA PHE A 107 -16.03 -0.17 3.07
C PHE A 107 -15.76 0.83 4.20
N LYS A 108 -16.61 1.86 4.32
CA LYS A 108 -16.52 2.90 5.37
C LYS A 108 -16.81 2.40 6.77
N LEU A 109 -17.42 1.23 6.93
CA LEU A 109 -17.51 0.57 8.24
C LEU A 109 -16.13 0.16 8.76
N MET A 110 -15.25 -0.26 7.85
CA MET A 110 -13.92 -0.80 8.18
C MET A 110 -12.85 0.29 8.13
N PHE A 111 -12.93 1.18 7.14
CA PHE A 111 -12.08 2.37 7.01
C PHE A 111 -12.83 3.59 7.49
N THR A 112 -12.98 3.69 8.80
CA THR A 112 -13.70 4.79 9.46
C THR A 112 -13.01 6.13 9.24
N ASP A 113 -13.75 7.21 9.49
CA ASP A 113 -13.20 8.57 9.44
C ASP A 113 -12.00 8.78 10.36
N GLU A 114 -11.95 8.05 11.48
CA GLU A 114 -10.82 8.05 12.41
C GLU A 114 -9.57 7.43 11.76
N ILE A 115 -9.70 6.23 11.20
CA ILE A 115 -8.60 5.54 10.51
C ILE A 115 -8.07 6.41 9.36
N LEU A 116 -8.97 7.00 8.56
CA LEU A 116 -8.58 7.91 7.49
C LEU A 116 -7.89 9.17 8.02
N SER A 117 -8.33 9.73 9.15
CA SER A 117 -7.65 10.86 9.78
C SER A 117 -6.23 10.49 10.21
N VAL A 118 -6.04 9.33 10.87
CA VAL A 118 -4.70 8.86 11.26
C VAL A 118 -3.78 8.72 10.04
N LEU A 119 -4.26 8.10 8.96
CA LEU A 119 -3.49 7.95 7.72
C LEU A 119 -3.06 9.31 7.16
N VAL A 120 -3.98 10.28 7.12
CA VAL A 120 -3.70 11.62 6.58
C VAL A 120 -2.72 12.38 7.47
N GLU A 121 -2.99 12.44 8.77
CA GLU A 121 -2.22 13.21 9.75
C GLU A 121 -0.77 12.73 9.80
N GLU A 122 -0.56 11.42 9.98
CA GLU A 122 0.77 10.88 10.20
C GLU A 122 1.59 10.81 8.90
N THR A 123 0.95 10.55 7.76
CA THR A 123 1.61 10.64 6.44
C THR A 123 2.08 12.07 6.15
N ASN A 124 1.24 13.07 6.43
CA ASN A 124 1.61 14.47 6.26
C ASN A 124 2.74 14.86 7.22
N ARG A 125 2.63 14.52 8.50
CA ARG A 125 3.65 14.79 9.52
C ARG A 125 5.00 14.20 9.10
N TYR A 126 5.03 12.93 8.73
CA TYR A 126 6.26 12.25 8.33
C TYR A 126 6.88 12.88 7.08
N ALA A 127 6.07 13.26 6.08
CA ALA A 127 6.57 13.97 4.92
C ALA A 127 7.21 15.32 5.29
N PHE A 128 6.61 16.08 6.20
CA PHE A 128 7.20 17.33 6.71
C PHE A 128 8.50 17.10 7.47
N ASP A 129 8.54 16.11 8.36
CA ASP A 129 9.73 15.79 9.16
C ASP A 129 10.92 15.44 8.25
N VAL A 130 10.71 14.55 7.28
CA VAL A 130 11.76 14.14 6.33
C VAL A 130 12.24 15.32 5.48
N LEU A 131 11.32 16.16 4.99
CA LEU A 131 11.69 17.31 4.16
C LEU A 131 12.42 18.41 4.95
N ASN A 132 12.05 18.64 6.21
CA ASN A 132 12.73 19.58 7.09
C ASN A 132 14.15 19.09 7.45
N LEU A 133 14.31 17.79 7.74
CA LEU A 133 15.63 17.19 8.02
C LEU A 133 16.58 17.27 6.83
N HIS A 134 16.07 17.25 5.60
CA HIS A 134 16.87 17.33 4.38
C HIS A 134 16.92 18.75 3.77
N GLY A 135 16.29 19.74 4.42
CA GLY A 135 16.10 21.09 3.92
C GLY A 135 17.35 21.99 3.90
N GLU A 136 18.49 21.56 4.45
CA GLU A 136 19.71 22.39 4.52
C GLU A 136 20.90 21.88 3.68
N THR A 137 20.84 20.68 3.07
CA THR A 137 22.05 20.05 2.47
C THR A 137 22.03 19.82 0.96
N SER A 138 21.03 20.29 0.20
CA SER A 138 21.14 20.17 -1.25
C SER A 138 20.42 21.23 -2.09
N ASP A 139 21.17 22.24 -2.52
CA ASP A 139 20.88 23.09 -3.69
C ASP A 139 20.83 22.32 -5.04
N LYS A 140 20.82 20.98 -5.01
CA LYS A 140 20.88 20.11 -6.20
C LYS A 140 19.68 19.20 -6.40
N ARG A 141 18.69 19.18 -5.50
CA ARG A 141 17.49 18.33 -5.61
C ARG A 141 16.19 19.15 -5.63
N ASN A 142 16.00 19.93 -6.70
CA ASN A 142 14.75 20.65 -7.02
C ASN A 142 13.51 19.74 -7.27
N HIS A 143 13.56 18.45 -6.91
CA HIS A 143 12.46 17.50 -7.10
C HIS A 143 11.78 17.08 -5.77
N GLU A 144 12.46 17.16 -4.62
CA GLU A 144 11.85 16.84 -3.32
C GLU A 144 11.03 18.00 -2.73
N SER A 145 11.10 19.20 -3.31
CA SER A 145 10.37 20.41 -2.89
C SER A 145 8.87 20.44 -3.26
N SER A 146 8.26 19.31 -3.65
CA SER A 146 6.91 19.25 -4.23
C SER A 146 5.87 18.47 -3.42
N TRP A 147 6.16 18.10 -2.17
CA TRP A 147 5.13 17.49 -1.33
C TRP A 147 3.97 18.46 -1.13
N LYS A 148 2.78 17.98 -1.48
CA LYS A 148 1.52 18.62 -1.12
C LYS A 148 0.85 17.76 -0.06
N PRO A 149 0.35 18.35 1.03
CA PRO A 149 -0.37 17.60 2.04
C PRO A 149 -1.50 16.77 1.41
N THR A 150 -1.54 15.50 1.78
CA THR A 150 -2.63 14.61 1.40
C THR A 150 -3.88 14.88 2.25
N ASN A 151 -5.00 14.32 1.83
CA ASN A 151 -6.30 14.43 2.49
C ASN A 151 -7.09 13.13 2.35
N LYS A 152 -8.22 13.02 3.07
CA LYS A 152 -9.03 11.80 3.11
C LYS A 152 -9.43 11.29 1.72
N ASN A 153 -9.86 12.17 0.82
CA ASN A 153 -10.25 11.80 -0.53
C ASN A 153 -9.06 11.24 -1.34
N GLU A 154 -7.87 11.81 -1.15
CA GLU A 154 -6.68 11.32 -1.83
C GLU A 154 -6.20 9.97 -1.26
N ILE A 155 -6.25 9.79 0.06
CA ILE A 155 -5.97 8.50 0.70
C ILE A 155 -6.98 7.43 0.26
N LEU A 156 -8.27 7.76 0.14
CA LEU A 156 -9.27 6.84 -0.39
C LEU A 156 -8.97 6.41 -1.83
N LYS A 157 -8.58 7.36 -2.71
CA LYS A 157 -8.14 7.03 -4.06
C LYS A 157 -6.89 6.15 -4.06
N PHE A 158 -5.94 6.44 -3.18
CA PHE A 158 -4.73 5.63 -3.02
C PHE A 158 -5.07 4.20 -2.59
N LEU A 159 -5.92 4.02 -1.57
CA LEU A 159 -6.39 2.70 -1.12
C LEU A 159 -7.17 1.96 -2.20
N GLY A 160 -8.05 2.65 -2.93
CA GLY A 160 -8.78 2.08 -4.07
C GLY A 160 -7.85 1.56 -5.17
N LEU A 161 -6.78 2.29 -5.46
CA LEU A 161 -5.76 1.81 -6.40
C LEU A 161 -4.99 0.60 -5.85
N ILE A 162 -4.65 0.56 -4.56
CA ILE A 162 -4.01 -0.61 -3.92
C ILE A 162 -4.92 -1.84 -4.01
N LEU A 163 -6.21 -1.70 -3.74
CA LEU A 163 -7.19 -2.79 -3.89
C LEU A 163 -7.29 -3.27 -5.33
N LEU A 164 -7.27 -2.34 -6.29
CA LEU A 164 -7.29 -2.69 -7.72
C LEU A 164 -6.00 -3.39 -8.17
N MET A 165 -4.83 -3.02 -7.62
CA MET A 165 -3.56 -3.73 -7.90
C MET A 165 -3.62 -5.20 -7.44
N GLY A 166 -4.38 -5.50 -6.38
CA GLY A 166 -4.62 -6.89 -5.96
C GLY A 166 -5.45 -7.70 -6.97
N HIS A 167 -6.24 -7.03 -7.81
CA HIS A 167 -7.02 -7.68 -8.87
C HIS A 167 -6.29 -7.69 -10.22
N ILE A 168 -5.56 -6.61 -10.50
CA ILE A 168 -4.81 -6.42 -11.75
C ILE A 168 -3.33 -6.42 -11.40
N GLU A 169 -2.77 -7.62 -11.26
CA GLU A 169 -1.36 -7.79 -10.96
C GLU A 169 -0.49 -7.47 -12.20
N LYS A 170 0.60 -6.75 -11.98
CA LYS A 170 1.62 -6.45 -13.00
C LYS A 170 3.01 -6.68 -12.43
N TYR A 171 4.00 -6.85 -13.32
CA TYR A 171 5.39 -7.15 -12.95
C TYR A 171 6.00 -6.14 -11.96
N SER A 172 5.68 -4.86 -12.13
CA SER A 172 6.07 -3.82 -11.18
C SER A 172 4.90 -2.89 -10.85
N ILE A 173 4.99 -2.22 -9.70
CA ILE A 173 4.04 -1.17 -9.30
C ILE A 173 3.92 -0.10 -10.40
N GLN A 174 5.02 0.21 -11.09
CA GLN A 174 5.07 1.27 -12.08
C GLN A 174 4.32 0.91 -13.37
N ASP A 175 4.26 -0.39 -13.72
CA ASP A 175 3.60 -0.87 -14.94
C ASP A 175 2.09 -0.62 -14.95
N HIS A 176 1.48 -0.34 -13.79
CA HIS A 176 0.07 0.05 -13.71
C HIS A 176 -0.23 1.36 -14.44
N TRP A 177 0.80 2.18 -14.70
CA TRP A 177 0.71 3.43 -15.45
C TRP A 177 1.36 3.35 -16.85
N THR A 178 1.66 2.15 -17.36
CA THR A 178 2.20 2.00 -18.72
C THR A 178 1.19 2.48 -19.76
N THR A 179 1.68 3.14 -20.81
CA THR A 179 0.89 3.53 -21.99
C THR A 179 1.12 2.59 -23.17
N ASN A 180 1.78 1.45 -22.95
CA ASN A 180 1.91 0.41 -23.97
C ASN A 180 0.52 -0.21 -24.21
N ASN A 181 -0.01 -0.07 -25.43
CA ASN A 181 -1.34 -0.55 -25.80
C ASN A 181 -1.63 -2.02 -25.43
N LEU A 182 -0.61 -2.89 -25.36
CA LEU A 182 -0.79 -4.29 -24.98
C LEU A 182 -1.04 -4.51 -23.48
N MET A 183 -0.60 -3.58 -22.65
CA MET A 183 -0.55 -3.71 -21.18
C MET A 183 -1.22 -2.54 -20.46
N GLU A 184 -1.75 -1.57 -21.20
CA GLU A 184 -2.31 -0.35 -20.64
C GLU A 184 -3.56 -0.65 -19.81
N THR A 185 -3.62 -0.04 -18.62
CA THR A 185 -4.78 -0.06 -17.73
C THR A 185 -5.18 1.37 -17.42
N PRO A 186 -5.99 2.02 -18.29
CA PRO A 186 -6.18 3.47 -18.29
C PRO A 186 -6.69 4.03 -16.96
N PHE A 187 -7.48 3.26 -16.23
CA PHE A 187 -8.08 3.68 -14.97
C PHE A 187 -7.05 4.17 -13.93
N PHE A 188 -5.86 3.56 -13.85
CA PHE A 188 -4.82 3.97 -12.89
C PHE A 188 -4.35 5.42 -13.13
N LYS A 189 -4.07 5.78 -14.39
CA LYS A 189 -3.63 7.14 -14.77
C LYS A 189 -4.75 8.17 -14.66
N GLU A 190 -6.00 7.76 -14.89
CA GLU A 190 -7.19 8.61 -14.74
C GLU A 190 -7.45 8.98 -13.27
N VAL A 191 -7.28 8.03 -12.35
CA VAL A 191 -7.54 8.24 -10.92
C VAL A 191 -6.44 9.09 -10.27
N ARG A 192 -5.17 8.72 -10.42
CA ARG A 192 -4.01 9.50 -9.90
C ARG A 192 -2.76 9.33 -10.77
N PRO A 193 -1.96 10.38 -11.00
CA PRO A 193 -0.67 10.24 -11.66
C PRO A 193 0.30 9.35 -10.88
N ARG A 194 1.09 8.53 -11.60
CA ARG A 194 2.10 7.60 -11.03
C ARG A 194 2.98 8.27 -9.98
N TYR A 195 3.56 9.42 -10.30
CA TYR A 195 4.46 10.14 -9.41
C TYR A 195 3.79 10.43 -8.05
N ARG A 196 2.54 10.89 -8.06
CA ARG A 196 1.84 11.23 -6.82
C ARG A 196 1.47 9.98 -6.01
N PHE A 197 1.07 8.89 -6.67
CA PHE A 197 0.85 7.61 -5.98
C PHE A 197 2.13 7.14 -5.28
N LEU A 198 3.26 7.15 -5.99
CA LEU A 198 4.55 6.75 -5.42
C LEU A 198 5.03 7.68 -4.30
N MET A 199 4.73 8.99 -4.37
CA MET A 199 5.01 9.91 -3.25
C MET A 199 4.20 9.57 -2.00
N ILE A 200 2.90 9.29 -2.15
CA ILE A 200 2.06 8.89 -1.00
C ILE A 200 2.58 7.57 -0.43
N LEU A 201 2.90 6.61 -1.29
CA LEU A 201 3.49 5.34 -0.86
C LEU A 201 4.80 5.53 -0.09
N LYS A 202 5.68 6.44 -0.55
CA LYS A 202 6.96 6.76 0.11
C LYS A 202 6.78 7.32 1.52
N PHE A 203 5.78 8.19 1.70
CA PHE A 203 5.56 8.89 2.97
C PHE A 203 4.45 8.29 3.84
N LEU A 204 3.83 7.20 3.41
CA LEU A 204 2.76 6.54 4.15
C LEU A 204 3.25 6.17 5.55
N HIS A 205 2.57 6.71 6.56
CA HIS A 205 2.98 6.57 7.95
C HIS A 205 1.76 6.53 8.88
N PHE A 206 1.95 6.01 10.10
CA PHE A 206 0.83 5.70 11.02
C PHE A 206 1.04 6.15 12.47
N SER A 207 2.15 6.83 12.76
CA SER A 207 2.49 7.27 14.13
C SER A 207 3.34 8.54 14.13
N ASP A 208 3.36 9.28 15.24
CA ASP A 208 4.28 10.39 15.40
C ASP A 208 5.66 9.85 15.84
N ASN A 209 6.70 10.11 15.04
CA ASN A 209 8.05 9.64 15.34
C ASN A 209 8.66 10.29 16.60
N SER A 210 8.17 11.46 17.01
CA SER A 210 8.60 12.12 18.25
C SER A 210 8.16 11.37 19.51
N LEU A 211 7.19 10.47 19.40
CA LEU A 211 6.70 9.63 20.50
C LEU A 211 7.47 8.32 20.64
N LYS A 212 8.58 8.12 19.91
CA LYS A 212 9.41 6.92 20.02
C LYS A 212 9.97 6.81 21.45
N GLU A 213 9.50 5.81 22.18
CA GLU A 213 10.07 5.47 23.48
C GLU A 213 11.49 4.92 23.36
N ILE A 214 12.25 5.04 24.45
CA ILE A 214 13.59 4.46 24.56
C ILE A 214 13.48 2.93 24.55
N ARG A 215 14.30 2.27 23.74
CA ARG A 215 14.24 0.81 23.51
C ARG A 215 14.35 -0.03 24.79
N ASP A 216 15.11 0.43 25.77
CA ASP A 216 15.33 -0.27 27.04
C ASP A 216 14.24 0.02 28.08
N SER A 217 13.23 0.83 27.73
CA SER A 217 12.09 1.06 28.60
C SER A 217 11.31 -0.25 28.77
N PRO A 218 10.88 -0.61 30.00
CA PRO A 218 10.00 -1.77 30.22
C PRO A 218 8.65 -1.63 29.50
N THR A 219 8.28 -0.42 29.07
CA THR A 219 7.05 -0.12 28.32
C THR A 219 7.24 -0.11 26.79
N TYR A 220 8.47 -0.32 26.30
CA TYR A 220 8.77 -0.18 24.87
C TYR A 220 7.95 -1.15 24.01
N ASP A 221 7.04 -0.60 23.21
CA ASP A 221 6.27 -1.38 22.26
C ASP A 221 7.03 -1.54 20.94
N ARG A 222 7.46 -2.77 20.63
CA ARG A 222 8.13 -3.09 19.35
C ARG A 222 7.28 -2.75 18.11
N LEU A 223 5.95 -2.65 18.27
CA LEU A 223 5.00 -2.32 17.21
C LEU A 223 4.51 -0.86 17.27
N TRP A 224 5.15 0.02 18.04
CA TRP A 224 4.68 1.39 18.27
C TRP A 224 4.32 2.15 16.99
N LYS A 225 5.05 1.92 15.89
CA LYS A 225 4.80 2.55 14.58
C LYS A 225 3.45 2.19 13.97
N MET A 226 2.91 1.03 14.31
CA MET A 226 1.63 0.49 13.81
C MET A 226 0.55 0.43 14.89
N ARG A 227 0.92 0.63 16.16
CA ARG A 227 0.02 0.42 17.31
C ARG A 227 -1.28 1.20 17.17
N LYS A 228 -1.17 2.51 16.90
CA LYS A 228 -2.31 3.42 16.76
C LYS A 228 -3.31 2.92 15.72
N ILE A 229 -2.84 2.57 14.52
CA ILE A 229 -3.74 2.13 13.44
C ILE A 229 -4.32 0.73 13.73
N PHE A 230 -3.57 -0.17 14.35
CA PHE A 230 -4.06 -1.49 14.75
C PHE A 230 -5.14 -1.40 15.82
N ASP A 231 -4.98 -0.51 16.80
CA ASP A 231 -5.98 -0.32 17.86
C ASP A 231 -7.28 0.26 17.29
N CYS A 232 -7.19 1.18 16.32
CA CYS A 232 -8.36 1.65 15.57
C CYS A 232 -9.07 0.47 14.86
N PHE A 233 -8.36 -0.33 14.07
CA PHE A 233 -8.97 -1.48 13.37
C PHE A 233 -9.55 -2.52 14.33
N ASN A 234 -8.83 -2.87 15.40
CA ASN A 234 -9.30 -3.83 16.40
C ASN A 234 -10.59 -3.38 17.08
N ARG A 235 -10.71 -2.08 17.38
CA ARG A 235 -11.94 -1.52 17.91
C ARG A 235 -13.05 -1.55 16.87
N THR A 236 -12.78 -1.08 15.66
CA THR A 236 -13.75 -1.08 14.56
C THR A 236 -14.32 -2.48 14.30
N PHE A 237 -13.48 -3.52 14.23
CA PHE A 237 -13.95 -4.88 13.96
C PHE A 237 -14.88 -5.41 15.07
N LYS A 238 -14.58 -5.11 16.34
CA LYS A 238 -15.42 -5.48 17.50
C LYS A 238 -16.75 -4.71 17.54
N GLU A 239 -16.74 -3.48 17.03
CA GLU A 239 -17.92 -2.61 16.98
C GLU A 239 -18.84 -2.96 15.81
N VAL A 240 -18.31 -3.49 14.71
CA VAL A 240 -19.07 -3.77 13.48
C VAL A 240 -19.77 -5.12 13.53
N TYR A 241 -19.13 -6.18 14.05
CA TYR A 241 -19.64 -7.55 13.90
C TYR A 241 -19.47 -8.41 15.15
N ASP A 242 -20.53 -9.15 15.50
CA ASP A 242 -20.49 -10.22 16.50
C ASP A 242 -20.36 -11.58 15.76
N PRO A 243 -19.29 -12.38 15.99
CA PRO A 243 -19.01 -13.60 15.23
C PRO A 243 -19.92 -14.77 15.62
N THR A 244 -19.85 -15.84 14.81
CA THR A 244 -20.52 -17.13 15.05
C THR A 244 -19.89 -17.92 16.20
N GLU A 245 -20.64 -18.88 16.74
CA GLU A 245 -20.17 -19.84 17.76
C GLU A 245 -18.84 -20.51 17.37
N ASN A 246 -18.76 -20.95 16.11
CA ASN A 246 -17.59 -21.61 15.59
C ASN A 246 -16.63 -20.57 15.02
N SER A 247 -15.43 -20.49 15.60
CA SER A 247 -14.33 -19.62 15.15
C SER A 247 -13.07 -20.44 14.93
N SER A 248 -12.33 -20.14 13.87
CA SER A 248 -11.02 -20.72 13.61
C SER A 248 -9.94 -19.69 13.94
N PHE A 249 -8.88 -20.14 14.60
CA PHE A 249 -7.71 -19.32 14.91
C PHE A 249 -6.52 -19.92 14.19
N ASP A 250 -5.91 -19.11 13.33
CA ASP A 250 -4.73 -19.50 12.57
C ASP A 250 -3.79 -18.31 12.45
N GLU A 251 -2.53 -18.59 12.13
CA GLU A 251 -1.48 -17.60 11.97
C GLU A 251 -1.40 -17.15 10.50
N VAL A 252 -1.38 -15.83 10.27
CA VAL A 252 -1.14 -15.27 8.94
C VAL A 252 0.33 -14.84 8.84
N ILE A 253 1.06 -15.45 7.90
CA ILE A 253 2.47 -15.12 7.63
C ILE A 253 2.55 -14.16 6.44
N ILE A 254 3.00 -12.93 6.70
CA ILE A 254 3.31 -11.95 5.65
C ILE A 254 4.79 -12.05 5.29
N LYS A 255 5.09 -12.47 4.05
CA LYS A 255 6.47 -12.58 3.57
C LYS A 255 7.11 -11.19 3.48
N PHE A 256 8.23 -10.98 4.16
CA PHE A 256 8.95 -9.71 4.15
C PHE A 256 10.47 -9.93 4.18
N LYS A 257 11.22 -9.26 3.29
CA LYS A 257 12.68 -9.40 3.15
C LYS A 257 13.50 -8.26 3.79
N GLY A 258 12.87 -7.22 4.32
CA GLY A 258 13.58 -6.10 4.95
C GLY A 258 14.05 -6.36 6.39
N ARG A 259 14.62 -5.33 7.01
CA ARG A 259 15.07 -5.34 8.43
C ARG A 259 13.94 -4.87 9.34
N VAL A 260 13.40 -5.79 10.13
CA VAL A 260 12.34 -5.54 11.11
C VAL A 260 12.59 -6.43 12.33
N LEU A 261 12.45 -5.84 13.52
CA LEU A 261 12.78 -6.45 14.82
C LEU A 261 12.00 -7.75 15.14
N PHE A 262 10.79 -7.89 14.61
CA PHE A 262 9.89 -9.02 14.90
C PHE A 262 9.77 -9.99 13.71
N LYS A 263 10.68 -9.91 12.74
CA LYS A 263 10.72 -10.86 11.61
C LYS A 263 11.17 -12.23 12.13
N GLN A 264 10.33 -13.23 11.96
CA GLN A 264 10.65 -14.62 12.29
C GLN A 264 11.01 -15.43 11.03
N HIS A 265 11.91 -16.39 11.18
CA HIS A 265 12.24 -17.34 10.12
C HIS A 265 11.48 -18.66 10.33
N SER A 266 10.44 -18.88 9.53
CA SER A 266 9.65 -20.11 9.60
C SER A 266 10.31 -21.22 8.76
N LYS A 267 10.90 -22.23 9.41
CA LYS A 267 11.56 -23.36 8.74
C LYS A 267 10.62 -24.27 7.92
N LYS A 268 9.31 -24.25 8.20
CA LYS A 268 8.33 -25.17 7.59
C LYS A 268 8.01 -24.89 6.10
N ASN A 269 8.36 -23.70 5.58
CA ASN A 269 7.97 -23.28 4.22
C ASN A 269 9.13 -23.24 3.21
N ALA A 270 10.24 -23.92 3.48
CA ALA A 270 11.41 -23.93 2.60
C ALA A 270 11.23 -24.74 1.29
N ASN A 271 10.18 -25.57 1.18
CA ASN A 271 10.03 -26.53 0.07
C ASN A 271 8.79 -26.33 -0.82
N SER A 272 8.02 -25.25 -0.68
CA SER A 272 6.90 -24.95 -1.59
C SER A 272 7.29 -23.82 -2.55
N GLY A 273 8.26 -24.14 -3.41
CA GLY A 273 8.51 -23.43 -4.66
C GLY A 273 8.07 -24.31 -5.82
N VAL A 274 6.90 -24.01 -6.38
CA VAL A 274 6.53 -24.28 -7.77
C VAL A 274 5.92 -23.01 -8.31
#